data_AF-A0A1A2WTA7-F1
#
_entry.id   AF-A0A1A2WTA7-F1
#
_cell.length_a   1.000
_cell.length_b   1.000
_cell.length_c   1.000
_cell.angle_alpha   90.00
_cell.angle_beta   90.00
_cell.angle_gamma   90.00
#
_symmetry.space_group_name_H-M   'P 1'
#
loop_
_entity.id
_entity.type
_entity.pdbx_description
1 polymer ?
#
loop_
_entity_poly.entity_id
_entity_poly.type
_entity_poly.pdbx_seq_one_letter_code
_entity_poly.pdbx_strand_id
1 'polypeptide(L)'
;MAPADPAGSAGGGPGAAGSAGAGCAEQPAGPAGTARPAAPAGAGGAGGFGSANTGGAGGAGGNAGFLFGTGGAGGIGGFGELTGGAGGAGGNAAFLFGTGGGGGAGGLSDTGTGGHGGAGGNGGKLVGGGGTGGAGGDALGAVGGDGGNGGNAGLIGNGGNGGDPGTGATKGNAGAGGGGGLLGLPGVNGT
;
A
#
# COMPACT_ATOMS: atom_id res chain seq x y z
N MET A 1 -58.71 6.30 2.80
CA MET A 1 -57.93 5.06 2.61
C MET A 1 -57.05 5.29 1.40
N ALA A 2 -55.84 5.80 1.63
CA ALA A 2 -54.83 5.96 0.59
C ALA A 2 -53.93 4.71 0.62
N PRO A 3 -53.54 4.14 -0.53
CA PRO A 3 -52.64 2.99 -0.57
C PRO A 3 -51.23 3.38 -0.10
N ALA A 4 -50.62 2.49 0.67
CA ALA A 4 -49.22 2.57 1.05
C ALA A 4 -48.34 2.23 -0.16
N ASP A 5 -47.39 3.11 -0.47
CA ASP A 5 -46.30 2.81 -1.41
C ASP A 5 -45.27 1.87 -0.74
N PRO A 6 -44.67 0.93 -1.50
CA PRO A 6 -43.72 -0.05 -0.97
C PRO A 6 -42.36 0.60 -0.68
N ALA A 7 -41.81 0.27 0.48
CA ALA A 7 -40.44 0.61 0.87
C ALA A 7 -39.42 -0.08 -0.06
N GLY A 8 -39.02 0.62 -1.12
CA GLY A 8 -37.84 0.30 -1.91
C GLY A 8 -36.70 1.24 -1.54
N SER A 9 -35.77 0.80 -0.69
CA SER A 9 -34.41 1.36 -0.64
C SER A 9 -33.48 0.46 0.16
N ALA A 10 -32.67 -0.33 -0.55
CA ALA A 10 -31.35 -0.72 -0.09
C ALA A 10 -30.42 -0.68 -1.29
N GLY A 11 -30.28 0.52 -1.87
CA GLY A 11 -29.19 0.81 -2.78
C GLY A 11 -27.88 0.73 -2.00
N GLY A 12 -27.03 -0.22 -2.38
CA GLY A 12 -25.63 -0.26 -1.93
C GLY A 12 -24.94 1.02 -2.39
N GLY A 13 -24.76 1.94 -1.45
CA GLY A 13 -23.95 3.14 -1.67
C GLY A 13 -22.45 2.81 -1.67
N PRO A 14 -21.63 3.53 -2.43
CA PRO A 14 -20.18 3.36 -2.45
C PRO A 14 -19.62 3.64 -1.04
N GLY A 15 -18.99 2.62 -0.45
CA GLY A 15 -18.33 2.72 0.84
C GLY A 15 -17.30 3.84 0.83
N ALA A 16 -17.37 4.71 1.85
CA ALA A 16 -16.55 5.89 1.99
C ALA A 16 -15.04 5.53 1.91
N ALA A 17 -14.37 6.03 0.87
CA ALA A 17 -12.93 6.20 0.91
C ALA A 17 -12.63 7.16 2.06
N GLY A 18 -12.00 6.66 3.13
CA GLY A 18 -11.60 7.45 4.28
C GLY A 18 -10.79 8.67 3.82
N SER A 19 -11.18 9.83 4.35
CA SER A 19 -10.61 11.14 4.04
C SER A 19 -9.09 11.10 3.89
N ALA A 20 -8.60 11.48 2.71
CA ALA A 20 -7.21 11.85 2.52
C ALA A 20 -6.87 12.98 3.49
N GLY A 21 -6.25 12.63 4.61
CA GLY A 21 -5.48 13.55 5.43
C GLY A 21 -4.21 13.94 4.69
N ALA A 22 -4.35 14.55 3.51
CA ALA A 22 -3.31 15.40 2.97
C ALA A 22 -3.28 16.61 3.90
N GLY A 23 -2.49 16.52 4.97
CA GLY A 23 -2.00 17.71 5.63
C GLY A 23 -1.35 18.55 4.55
N CYS A 24 -2.06 19.57 4.10
CA CYS A 24 -1.55 20.69 3.35
C CYS A 24 -0.44 21.33 4.17
N ALA A 25 0.78 20.78 4.07
CA ALA A 25 1.97 21.55 4.31
C ALA A 25 2.14 22.49 3.12
N GLU A 26 1.31 23.52 3.06
CA GLU A 26 1.55 24.72 2.29
C GLU A 26 2.76 25.41 2.92
N GLN A 27 3.95 25.01 2.49
CA GLN A 27 5.15 25.73 2.85
C GLN A 27 5.23 26.98 1.95
N PRO A 28 5.25 28.19 2.53
CA PRO A 28 5.21 29.45 1.79
C PRO A 28 6.36 29.51 0.79
N ALA A 29 6.08 30.05 -0.40
CA ALA A 29 7.05 30.23 -1.47
C ALA A 29 8.16 31.21 -1.03
N GLY A 30 9.21 30.69 -0.39
CA GLY A 30 10.47 31.41 -0.21
C GLY A 30 11.23 31.54 -1.53
N PRO A 31 12.14 32.54 -1.65
CA PRO A 31 12.84 32.85 -2.89
C PRO A 31 13.68 31.67 -3.39
N ALA A 32 13.68 31.47 -4.72
CA ALA A 32 14.13 30.30 -5.47
C ALA A 32 15.66 30.04 -5.48
N GLY A 33 16.34 30.06 -4.32
CA GLY A 33 17.80 30.13 -4.25
C GLY A 33 18.55 29.04 -3.46
N THR A 34 17.88 28.08 -2.84
CA THR A 34 18.56 26.92 -2.20
C THR A 34 17.84 25.65 -2.63
N ALA A 35 18.58 24.56 -2.87
CA ALA A 35 18.02 23.29 -3.29
C ALA A 35 16.97 22.83 -2.27
N ARG A 36 15.70 23.10 -2.55
CA ARG A 36 14.59 22.64 -1.71
C ARG A 36 14.59 21.12 -1.83
N PRO A 37 14.70 20.37 -0.71
CA PRO A 37 14.53 18.92 -0.74
C PRO A 37 13.26 18.60 -1.52
N ALA A 38 13.33 17.69 -2.49
CA ALA A 38 12.14 17.26 -3.21
C ALA A 38 11.12 16.75 -2.18
N ALA A 39 9.90 17.30 -2.20
CA ALA A 39 8.87 16.86 -1.28
C ALA A 39 8.59 15.37 -1.52
N PRO A 40 8.51 14.54 -0.46
CA PRO A 40 8.13 13.15 -0.61
C PRO A 40 6.72 13.05 -1.21
N ALA A 41 6.48 12.05 -2.05
CA ALA A 41 5.17 11.85 -2.64
C ALA A 41 4.13 11.46 -1.57
N GLY A 42 2.86 11.80 -1.81
CA GLY A 42 1.78 11.60 -0.84
C GLY A 42 1.56 10.12 -0.49
N ALA A 43 1.28 9.80 0.77
CA ALA A 43 0.91 8.46 1.18
C ALA A 43 -0.52 8.10 0.73
N GLY A 44 -0.77 6.81 0.54
CA GLY A 44 -2.10 6.28 0.28
C GLY A 44 -3.00 6.33 1.50
N GLY A 45 -4.29 6.59 1.31
CA GLY A 45 -5.30 6.58 2.38
C GLY A 45 -5.58 5.17 2.88
N ALA A 46 -5.96 5.02 4.15
CA ALA A 46 -6.38 3.72 4.69
C ALA A 46 -7.74 3.27 4.12
N GLY A 47 -7.91 1.96 3.99
CA GLY A 47 -9.16 1.33 3.62
C GLY A 47 -10.21 1.41 4.73
N GLY A 48 -11.49 1.51 4.34
CA GLY A 48 -12.61 1.59 5.28
C GLY A 48 -12.99 0.23 5.90
N PHE A 49 -13.68 0.26 7.05
CA PHE A 49 -14.22 -0.94 7.69
C PHE A 49 -15.41 -1.53 6.92
N GLY A 50 -15.40 -2.85 6.68
CA GLY A 50 -16.47 -3.62 6.05
C GLY A 50 -17.19 -4.53 7.04
N SER A 51 -18.18 -4.01 7.77
CA SER A 51 -18.84 -4.72 8.88
C SER A 51 -19.79 -5.87 8.49
N ALA A 52 -19.95 -6.15 7.20
CA ALA A 52 -20.79 -7.25 6.71
C ALA A 52 -20.20 -7.96 5.47
N ASN A 53 -19.05 -7.48 4.97
CA ASN A 53 -18.53 -7.79 3.63
C ASN A 53 -17.01 -7.56 3.60
N THR A 54 -16.43 -7.43 2.41
CA THR A 54 -15.03 -7.09 2.21
C THR A 54 -14.67 -5.72 2.80
N GLY A 55 -13.51 -5.63 3.45
CA GLY A 55 -12.93 -4.37 3.91
C GLY A 55 -12.46 -3.50 2.73
N GLY A 56 -12.45 -2.19 2.91
CA GLY A 56 -12.00 -1.27 1.87
C GLY A 56 -10.52 -1.47 1.55
N ALA A 57 -10.13 -1.37 0.29
CA ALA A 57 -8.71 -1.41 -0.07
C ALA A 57 -7.97 -0.15 0.42
N GLY A 58 -6.71 -0.30 0.78
CA GLY A 58 -5.81 0.82 1.00
C GLY A 58 -5.49 1.54 -0.32
N GLY A 59 -5.42 2.86 -0.27
CA GLY A 59 -5.03 3.69 -1.41
C GLY A 59 -3.57 3.48 -1.80
N ALA A 60 -3.25 3.66 -3.08
CA ALA A 60 -1.87 3.62 -3.54
C ALA A 60 -1.07 4.84 -3.03
N GLY A 61 0.21 4.63 -2.75
CA GLY A 61 1.16 5.72 -2.51
C GLY A 61 1.45 6.49 -3.80
N GLY A 62 1.66 7.80 -3.68
CA GLY A 62 2.00 8.67 -4.80
C GLY A 62 3.38 8.37 -5.36
N ASN A 63 3.54 8.50 -6.68
CA ASN A 63 4.85 8.44 -7.31
C ASN A 63 5.59 9.77 -7.14
N ALA A 64 6.91 9.72 -7.01
CA ALA A 64 7.73 10.92 -6.97
C ALA A 64 7.91 11.57 -8.36
N GLY A 65 8.51 12.77 -8.39
CA GLY A 65 8.75 13.56 -9.60
C GLY A 65 9.87 13.00 -10.50
N PHE A 66 10.40 13.81 -11.43
CA PHE A 66 11.35 13.28 -12.42
C PHE A 66 12.78 13.09 -11.88
N LEU A 67 13.40 14.13 -11.30
CA LEU A 67 14.84 14.07 -10.97
C LEU A 67 15.13 13.49 -9.59
N PHE A 68 14.39 13.94 -8.57
CA PHE A 68 14.59 13.55 -7.18
C PHE A 68 13.24 13.34 -6.50
N GLY A 69 13.18 12.38 -5.57
CA GLY A 69 12.02 12.17 -4.71
C GLY A 69 11.78 10.72 -4.37
N THR A 70 11.22 10.48 -3.19
CA THR A 70 10.82 9.15 -2.73
C THR A 70 9.36 8.90 -3.04
N GLY A 71 9.03 7.66 -3.38
CA GLY A 71 7.64 7.24 -3.52
C GLY A 71 6.92 7.23 -2.17
N GLY A 72 5.62 7.52 -2.18
CA GLY A 72 4.78 7.50 -1.00
C GLY A 72 4.47 6.08 -0.55
N ALA A 73 4.24 5.86 0.75
CA ALA A 73 3.79 4.56 1.24
C ALA A 73 2.36 4.24 0.76
N GLY A 74 2.07 2.98 0.51
CA GLY A 74 0.71 2.49 0.28
C GLY A 74 -0.11 2.49 1.58
N GLY A 75 -1.41 2.71 1.45
CA GLY A 75 -2.35 2.69 2.57
C GLY A 75 -2.65 1.27 3.05
N ILE A 76 -3.00 1.12 4.33
CA ILE A 76 -3.38 -0.17 4.91
C ILE A 76 -4.79 -0.55 4.42
N GLY A 77 -5.02 -1.84 4.14
CA GLY A 77 -6.34 -2.38 3.85
C GLY A 77 -7.24 -2.39 5.09
N GLY A 78 -8.53 -2.10 4.93
CA GLY A 78 -9.50 -2.08 6.01
C GLY A 78 -9.90 -3.49 6.45
N PHE A 79 -10.35 -3.63 7.69
CA PHE A 79 -10.96 -4.86 8.17
C PHE A 79 -12.24 -5.18 7.38
N GLY A 80 -12.47 -6.46 7.08
CA GLY A 80 -13.75 -6.93 6.56
C GLY A 80 -14.17 -8.26 7.18
N GLU A 81 -15.45 -8.40 7.50
CA GLU A 81 -15.97 -9.62 8.16
C GLU A 81 -15.65 -10.89 7.34
N LEU A 82 -15.93 -10.85 6.02
CA LEU A 82 -15.68 -11.97 5.12
C LEU A 82 -14.32 -11.89 4.43
N THR A 83 -13.82 -10.71 4.12
CA THR A 83 -12.53 -10.58 3.45
C THR A 83 -11.85 -9.29 3.85
N GLY A 84 -10.59 -9.38 4.28
CA GLY A 84 -9.81 -8.20 4.58
C GLY A 84 -9.55 -7.38 3.31
N GLY A 85 -9.56 -6.06 3.42
CA GLY A 85 -9.22 -5.18 2.30
C GLY A 85 -7.76 -5.36 1.88
N ALA A 86 -7.45 -5.30 0.59
CA ALA A 86 -6.06 -5.34 0.14
C ALA A 86 -5.29 -4.10 0.61
N GLY A 87 -4.01 -4.26 0.92
CA GLY A 87 -3.08 -3.15 1.13
C GLY A 87 -2.78 -2.42 -0.18
N GLY A 88 -2.61 -1.10 -0.10
CA GLY A 88 -2.26 -0.26 -1.25
C GLY A 88 -0.81 -0.48 -1.68
N ALA A 89 -0.55 -0.39 -2.99
CA ALA A 89 0.83 -0.42 -3.48
C ALA A 89 1.61 0.83 -3.03
N GLY A 90 2.90 0.67 -2.74
CA GLY A 90 3.82 1.78 -2.54
C GLY A 90 4.10 2.51 -3.86
N GLY A 91 4.26 3.82 -3.78
CA GLY A 91 4.60 4.65 -4.92
C GLY A 91 6.05 4.44 -5.37
N ASN A 92 6.31 4.64 -6.65
CA ASN A 92 7.67 4.60 -7.19
C ASN A 92 8.42 5.88 -6.86
N ALA A 93 9.74 5.76 -6.72
CA ALA A 93 10.63 6.89 -6.58
C ALA A 93 10.68 7.76 -7.85
N ALA A 94 11.43 8.85 -7.76
CA ALA A 94 11.77 9.64 -8.94
C ALA A 94 12.64 8.86 -9.93
N PHE A 95 12.62 9.29 -11.19
CA PHE A 95 13.30 8.57 -12.27
C PHE A 95 14.80 8.37 -12.02
N LEU A 96 15.53 9.38 -11.52
CA LEU A 96 16.98 9.25 -11.32
C LEU A 96 17.37 8.88 -9.89
N PHE A 97 16.84 9.61 -8.90
CA PHE A 97 17.28 9.51 -7.50
C PHE A 97 16.10 9.41 -6.54
N GLY A 98 16.04 8.32 -5.79
CA GLY A 98 15.10 8.16 -4.69
C GLY A 98 14.74 6.71 -4.41
N THR A 99 14.13 6.47 -3.25
CA THR A 99 13.66 5.14 -2.84
C THR A 99 12.18 4.96 -3.13
N GLY A 100 11.80 3.73 -3.48
CA GLY A 100 10.39 3.38 -3.60
C GLY A 100 9.70 3.40 -2.23
N GLY A 101 8.40 3.68 -2.22
CA GLY A 101 7.58 3.63 -1.01
C GLY A 101 7.24 2.20 -0.63
N GLY A 102 7.06 1.93 0.66
CA GLY A 102 6.59 0.62 1.14
C GLY A 102 5.14 0.34 0.72
N GLY A 103 4.80 -0.92 0.46
CA GLY A 103 3.43 -1.37 0.30
C GLY A 103 2.67 -1.36 1.63
N GLY A 104 1.37 -1.11 1.58
CA GLY A 104 0.50 -1.16 2.75
C GLY A 104 0.17 -2.61 3.15
N ALA A 105 -0.06 -2.86 4.44
CA ALA A 105 -0.51 -4.17 4.90
C ALA A 105 -1.94 -4.47 4.43
N GLY A 106 -2.24 -5.75 4.24
CA GLY A 106 -3.60 -6.24 4.05
C GLY A 106 -4.43 -6.13 5.33
N GLY A 107 -5.74 -5.99 5.17
CA GLY A 107 -6.70 -5.92 6.25
C GLY A 107 -6.99 -7.30 6.86
N LEU A 108 -7.39 -7.30 8.13
CA LEU A 108 -7.83 -8.49 8.84
C LEU A 108 -9.22 -8.94 8.37
N SER A 109 -9.49 -10.24 8.45
CA SER A 109 -10.83 -10.82 8.32
C SER A 109 -11.19 -11.74 9.48
N ASP A 110 -12.49 -11.84 9.74
CA ASP A 110 -13.02 -12.72 10.79
C ASP A 110 -13.34 -14.12 10.23
N THR A 111 -14.28 -14.19 9.29
CA THR A 111 -14.84 -15.48 8.81
C THR A 111 -14.32 -15.94 7.45
N GLY A 112 -13.68 -15.06 6.67
CA GLY A 112 -13.07 -15.44 5.39
C GLY A 112 -11.64 -14.94 5.25
N THR A 113 -11.16 -14.70 4.03
CA THR A 113 -9.71 -14.58 3.76
C THR A 113 -9.13 -13.23 4.15
N GLY A 114 -7.91 -13.25 4.68
CA GLY A 114 -7.17 -12.03 5.00
C GLY A 114 -6.84 -11.24 3.73
N GLY A 115 -6.73 -9.92 3.86
CA GLY A 115 -6.38 -9.06 2.72
C GLY A 115 -4.93 -9.27 2.28
N HIS A 116 -4.65 -9.22 0.99
CA HIS A 116 -3.26 -9.28 0.51
C HIS A 116 -2.49 -8.00 0.86
N GLY A 117 -1.21 -8.15 1.18
CA GLY A 117 -0.29 -7.03 1.32
C GLY A 117 -0.01 -6.35 -0.02
N GLY A 118 0.18 -5.03 0.01
CA GLY A 118 0.51 -4.23 -1.16
C GLY A 118 1.96 -4.42 -1.60
N ALA A 119 2.23 -4.32 -2.90
CA ALA A 119 3.60 -4.35 -3.41
C ALA A 119 4.38 -3.08 -3.01
N GLY A 120 5.67 -3.21 -2.77
CA GLY A 120 6.58 -2.08 -2.61
C GLY A 120 6.85 -1.37 -3.94
N GLY A 121 7.09 -0.07 -3.89
CA GLY A 121 7.44 0.75 -5.06
C GLY A 121 8.88 0.56 -5.49
N ASN A 122 9.18 0.84 -6.77
CA ASN A 122 10.55 0.73 -7.27
C ASN A 122 11.39 1.98 -6.94
N GLY A 123 12.69 1.77 -6.75
CA GLY A 123 13.67 2.84 -6.61
C GLY A 123 13.96 3.58 -7.92
N GLY A 124 14.63 4.73 -7.81
CA GLY A 124 15.10 5.51 -8.96
C GLY A 124 16.19 4.78 -9.73
N LYS A 125 16.26 4.99 -11.05
CA LYS A 125 17.07 4.18 -11.96
C LYS A 125 18.57 4.24 -11.70
N LEU A 126 19.11 5.37 -11.23
CA LEU A 126 20.54 5.51 -10.97
C LEU A 126 20.87 5.21 -9.51
N VAL A 127 20.22 5.89 -8.57
CA VAL A 127 20.36 5.59 -7.14
C VAL A 127 18.98 5.49 -6.50
N GLY A 128 18.70 4.36 -5.89
CA GLY A 128 17.41 4.11 -5.29
C GLY A 128 17.21 2.67 -4.87
N GLY A 129 16.90 2.46 -3.59
CA GLY A 129 16.40 1.18 -3.11
C GLY A 129 14.92 0.98 -3.43
N GLY A 130 14.52 -0.29 -3.57
CA GLY A 130 13.12 -0.65 -3.65
C GLY A 130 12.42 -0.52 -2.29
N GLY A 131 11.13 -0.24 -2.31
CA GLY A 131 10.29 -0.25 -1.10
C GLY A 131 9.96 -1.67 -0.66
N THR A 132 9.74 -1.88 0.64
CA THR A 132 9.32 -3.19 1.15
C THR A 132 7.89 -3.51 0.72
N GLY A 133 7.58 -4.79 0.52
CA GLY A 133 6.21 -5.26 0.39
C GLY A 133 5.48 -5.17 1.73
N GLY A 134 4.15 -4.98 1.68
CA GLY A 134 3.30 -4.98 2.86
C GLY A 134 2.99 -6.40 3.34
N ALA A 135 2.78 -6.58 4.64
CA ALA A 135 2.36 -7.87 5.18
C ALA A 135 0.94 -8.25 4.68
N GLY A 136 0.68 -9.54 4.54
CA GLY A 136 -0.69 -10.04 4.37
C GLY A 136 -1.48 -9.87 5.66
N GLY A 137 -2.79 -9.66 5.55
CA GLY A 137 -3.70 -9.54 6.67
C GLY A 137 -4.05 -10.91 7.24
N ASP A 138 -4.25 -11.00 8.55
CA ASP A 138 -4.64 -12.25 9.19
C ASP A 138 -6.12 -12.61 8.92
N ALA A 139 -6.43 -13.89 9.05
CA ALA A 139 -7.78 -14.44 9.00
C ALA A 139 -8.04 -15.34 10.22
N LEU A 140 -9.10 -15.10 10.98
CA LEU A 140 -9.41 -15.95 12.14
C LEU A 140 -9.96 -17.33 11.75
N GLY A 141 -10.78 -17.40 10.70
CA GLY A 141 -11.47 -18.64 10.27
C GLY A 141 -11.01 -19.25 8.94
N ALA A 142 -10.11 -18.61 8.19
CA ALA A 142 -9.78 -19.01 6.83
C ALA A 142 -8.29 -18.83 6.49
N VAL A 143 -7.98 -18.65 5.20
CA VAL A 143 -6.62 -18.43 4.71
C VAL A 143 -6.19 -16.99 5.00
N GLY A 144 -5.03 -16.80 5.63
CA GLY A 144 -4.41 -15.49 5.76
C GLY A 144 -4.02 -14.91 4.39
N GLY A 145 -3.93 -13.59 4.29
CA GLY A 145 -3.58 -12.91 3.05
C GLY A 145 -2.12 -13.17 2.64
N ASP A 146 -1.84 -13.17 1.34
CA ASP A 146 -0.44 -13.21 0.88
C ASP A 146 0.29 -11.91 1.24
N GLY A 147 1.59 -12.02 1.53
CA GLY A 147 2.48 -10.88 1.64
C GLY A 147 2.74 -10.23 0.28
N GLY A 148 2.92 -8.91 0.27
CA GLY A 148 3.23 -8.14 -0.93
C GLY A 148 4.69 -8.32 -1.37
N ASN A 149 4.94 -8.27 -2.67
CA ASN A 149 6.32 -8.31 -3.17
C ASN A 149 7.06 -7.01 -2.85
N GLY A 150 8.36 -7.11 -2.57
CA GLY A 150 9.24 -5.95 -2.49
C GLY A 150 9.50 -5.31 -3.86
N GLY A 151 9.78 -4.01 -3.85
CA GLY A 151 10.11 -3.26 -5.05
C GLY A 151 11.56 -3.47 -5.50
N ASN A 152 11.83 -3.24 -6.78
CA ASN A 152 13.18 -3.35 -7.32
C ASN A 152 13.98 -2.07 -7.08
N ALA A 153 15.30 -2.21 -6.94
CA ALA A 153 16.23 -1.09 -6.91
C ALA A 153 16.57 -0.55 -8.32
N GLY A 154 17.23 0.60 -8.35
CA GLY A 154 18.00 1.07 -9.51
C GLY A 154 19.40 0.49 -9.58
N LEU A 155 20.29 1.14 -10.33
CA LEU A 155 21.67 0.70 -10.53
C LEU A 155 22.46 0.61 -9.21
N ILE A 156 22.29 1.60 -8.34
CA ILE A 156 22.85 1.63 -6.98
C ILE A 156 21.70 1.60 -5.98
N GLY A 157 21.57 0.49 -5.26
CA GLY A 157 20.51 0.32 -4.27
C GLY A 157 20.15 -1.14 -4.03
N ASN A 158 19.59 -1.41 -2.85
CA ASN A 158 19.10 -2.73 -2.48
C ASN A 158 17.64 -2.89 -2.90
N GLY A 159 17.25 -4.09 -3.30
CA GLY A 159 15.85 -4.45 -3.48
C GLY A 159 15.10 -4.38 -2.15
N GLY A 160 13.81 -4.11 -2.20
CA GLY A 160 12.95 -4.15 -1.03
C GLY A 160 12.65 -5.57 -0.60
N ASN A 161 12.53 -5.83 0.69
CA ASN A 161 12.10 -7.15 1.18
C ASN A 161 10.63 -7.40 0.82
N GLY A 162 10.28 -8.65 0.58
CA GLY A 162 8.89 -9.08 0.50
C GLY A 162 8.21 -9.01 1.86
N GLY A 163 6.89 -8.88 1.86
CA GLY A 163 6.08 -8.90 3.06
C GLY A 163 5.83 -10.31 3.56
N ASP A 164 5.71 -10.45 4.88
CA ASP A 164 5.30 -11.69 5.51
C ASP A 164 3.85 -12.04 5.13
N PRO A 165 3.49 -13.33 5.04
CA PRO A 165 2.11 -13.70 4.84
C PRO A 165 1.29 -13.52 6.13
N GLY A 166 0.01 -13.24 5.94
CA GLY A 166 -0.99 -13.26 7.00
C GLY A 166 -1.18 -14.66 7.57
N THR A 167 -1.48 -14.71 8.86
CA THR A 167 -1.81 -15.94 9.58
C THR A 167 -3.28 -16.32 9.41
N GLY A 168 -3.59 -17.59 9.63
CA GLY A 168 -4.95 -18.10 9.65
C GLY A 168 -4.99 -19.62 9.74
N ALA A 169 -6.17 -20.22 9.55
CA ALA A 169 -6.31 -21.68 9.45
C ALA A 169 -5.40 -22.27 8.37
N THR A 170 -5.08 -21.48 7.34
CA THR A 170 -3.95 -21.69 6.45
C THR A 170 -3.20 -20.37 6.31
N LYS A 171 -1.86 -20.40 6.38
CA LYS A 171 -1.04 -19.21 6.17
C LYS A 171 -1.14 -18.77 4.70
N GLY A 172 -1.10 -17.47 4.43
CA GLY A 172 -0.88 -16.97 3.08
C GLY A 172 0.51 -17.31 2.54
N ASN A 173 0.78 -16.93 1.30
CA ASN A 173 2.11 -17.03 0.68
C ASN A 173 2.96 -15.81 1.02
N ALA A 174 4.27 -16.03 1.19
CA ALA A 174 5.20 -14.94 1.44
C ALA A 174 5.41 -14.10 0.18
N GLY A 175 5.57 -12.80 0.37
CA GLY A 175 5.97 -11.90 -0.70
C GLY A 175 7.41 -12.18 -1.13
N ALA A 176 7.67 -12.10 -2.44
CA ALA A 176 9.03 -12.17 -2.95
C ALA A 176 9.81 -10.89 -2.65
N GLY A 177 11.10 -11.01 -2.38
CA GLY A 177 12.02 -9.88 -2.34
C GLY A 177 12.21 -9.27 -3.74
N GLY A 178 12.43 -7.96 -3.79
CA GLY A 178 12.72 -7.24 -5.03
C GLY A 178 14.17 -7.41 -5.48
N GLY A 179 14.42 -7.20 -6.77
CA GLY A 179 15.77 -7.23 -7.33
C GLY A 179 16.65 -6.09 -6.82
N GLY A 180 17.91 -6.40 -6.52
CA GLY A 180 18.94 -5.40 -6.21
C GLY A 180 19.53 -4.78 -7.46
N GLY A 181 20.27 -3.69 -7.28
CA GLY A 181 21.05 -3.04 -8.32
C GLY A 181 22.36 -3.75 -8.64
N LEU A 182 23.12 -3.19 -9.59
CA LEU A 182 24.51 -3.61 -9.84
C LEU A 182 25.37 -3.46 -8.57
N LEU A 183 25.13 -2.38 -7.82
CA LEU A 183 25.77 -2.09 -6.54
C LEU A 183 24.76 -2.17 -5.40
N GLY A 184 24.04 -3.29 -5.30
CA GLY A 184 23.20 -3.58 -4.15
C GLY A 184 22.70 -5.02 -4.10
N LEU A 185 22.19 -5.41 -2.95
CA LEU A 185 21.68 -6.75 -2.70
C LEU A 185 20.21 -6.86 -3.12
N PRO A 186 19.75 -8.03 -3.59
CA PRO A 186 18.33 -8.35 -3.65
C PRO A 186 17.69 -8.27 -2.26
N GLY A 187 16.40 -7.96 -2.23
CA GLY A 187 15.58 -8.10 -1.04
C GLY A 187 15.38 -9.58 -0.69
N VAL A 188 15.13 -9.85 0.58
CA VAL A 188 14.75 -11.20 1.02
C VAL A 188 13.24 -11.40 0.87
N ASN A 189 12.81 -12.65 0.71
CA ASN A 189 11.39 -13.01 0.74
C ASN A 189 10.83 -12.87 2.17
N GLY A 190 9.52 -12.69 2.28
CA GLY A 190 8.81 -12.73 3.56
C GLY A 190 8.86 -14.12 4.22
N THR A 191 8.52 -14.16 5.51
CA THR A 191 8.62 -15.33 6.39
C THR A 191 7.30 -15.78 6.97
#